data_AF-A0A1A3NRR6-F1
#
_entry.id   AF-A0A1A3NRR6-F1
#
_cell.length_a   1.000
_cell.length_b   1.000
_cell.length_c   1.000
_cell.angle_alpha   90.00
_cell.angle_beta   90.00
_cell.angle_gamma   90.00
#
_symmetry.space_group_name_H-M   'P 1'
#
loop_
_entity.id
_entity.type
_entity.pdbx_description
1 polymer ?
#
loop_
_entity_poly.entity_id
_entity_poly.type
_entity_poly.pdbx_seq_one_letter_code
_entity_poly.pdbx_strand_id
1 'polypeptide(L)'
;MSSGPDTLAATVTIAATDLTPESAFLRHNAAVGGNMTRRKFSVTGSPFCGYSSQQLSGTLQGPSGGIDFADRVTHIWTNTKQYLVTIHLEARSGAPGFNAAKSTWTRDFAVVIP
;
A
#
# COMPACT_ATOMS: atom_id res chain seq x y z
N MET A 1 -20.55 -8.54 2.10
CA MET A 1 -19.13 -8.83 2.38
C MET A 1 -19.00 -10.34 2.50
N SER A 2 -18.24 -11.01 1.65
CA SER A 2 -18.08 -12.47 1.70
C SER A 2 -16.66 -12.78 2.16
N SER A 3 -16.54 -13.35 3.35
CA SER A 3 -15.31 -13.90 3.91
C SER A 3 -15.09 -15.31 3.35
N GLY A 4 -14.30 -15.41 2.27
CA GLY A 4 -13.62 -16.66 1.91
C GLY A 4 -12.48 -16.96 2.90
N PRO A 5 -11.91 -18.19 2.88
CA PRO A 5 -11.08 -18.71 3.95
C PRO A 5 -9.92 -17.76 4.24
N ASP A 6 -9.92 -17.19 5.44
CA ASP A 6 -8.84 -16.47 6.10
C ASP A 6 -7.65 -16.07 5.23
N THR A 7 -7.71 -14.83 4.71
CA THR A 7 -6.95 -13.68 5.23
C THR A 7 -6.34 -12.78 4.17
N LEU A 8 -6.34 -13.11 2.87
CA LEU A 8 -5.78 -12.18 1.87
C LEU A 8 -6.80 -11.12 1.45
N ALA A 9 -6.52 -9.85 1.73
CA ALA A 9 -7.36 -8.71 1.34
C ALA A 9 -6.54 -7.63 0.63
N ALA A 10 -7.09 -7.08 -0.46
CA ALA A 10 -6.51 -5.95 -1.17
C ALA A 10 -7.50 -4.78 -1.18
N THR A 11 -7.04 -3.59 -0.83
CA THR A 11 -7.82 -2.35 -0.84
C THR A 11 -7.12 -1.32 -1.70
N VAL A 12 -7.85 -0.69 -2.61
CA VAL A 12 -7.37 0.47 -3.39
C VAL A 12 -8.06 1.72 -2.89
N THR A 13 -7.30 2.73 -2.51
CA THR A 13 -7.81 4.06 -2.13
C THR A 13 -7.25 5.10 -3.09
N ILE A 14 -8.14 5.99 -3.56
CA ILE A 14 -7.78 7.15 -4.37
C ILE A 14 -8.30 8.37 -3.64
N ALA A 15 -7.40 9.20 -3.12
CA ALA A 15 -7.75 10.38 -2.36
C ALA A 15 -7.07 11.62 -2.94
N ALA A 16 -7.82 12.71 -3.10
CA ALA A 16 -7.22 14.01 -3.42
C ALA A 16 -6.28 14.43 -2.28
N THR A 17 -5.18 15.08 -2.61
CA THR A 17 -4.18 15.53 -1.64
C THR A 17 -3.53 16.83 -2.09
N ASP A 18 -3.26 17.71 -1.14
CA ASP A 18 -2.46 18.93 -1.37
C ASP A 18 -1.01 18.76 -0.86
N LEU A 19 -0.67 17.56 -0.37
CA LEU A 19 0.67 17.26 0.12
C LEU A 19 1.64 16.98 -1.03
N THR A 20 2.89 17.38 -0.84
CA THR A 20 4.00 16.93 -1.68
C THR A 20 4.15 15.41 -1.63
N PRO A 21 4.75 14.76 -2.65
CA PRO A 21 4.96 13.31 -2.63
C PRO A 21 5.64 12.82 -1.35
N GLU A 22 6.72 13.49 -0.92
CA GLU A 22 7.45 13.16 0.31
C GLU A 22 6.55 13.21 1.54
N SER A 23 5.80 14.31 1.72
CA SER A 23 4.91 14.48 2.88
C SER A 23 3.76 13.47 2.88
N ALA A 24 3.19 13.18 1.70
CA ALA A 24 2.14 12.19 1.54
C ALA A 24 2.64 10.78 1.89
N PHE A 25 3.85 10.43 1.45
CA PHE A 25 4.48 9.14 1.72
C PHE A 25 4.85 8.97 3.19
N LEU A 26 5.42 9.99 3.83
CA LEU A 26 5.68 9.98 5.26
C LEU A 26 4.40 9.81 6.08
N ARG A 27 3.34 10.55 5.72
CA ARG A 27 2.03 10.42 6.37
C ARG A 27 1.44 9.02 6.20
N HIS A 28 1.50 8.45 5.00
CA HIS A 28 1.05 7.07 4.75
C HIS A 28 1.83 6.07 5.60
N ASN A 29 3.17 6.10 5.51
CA ASN A 29 4.05 5.18 6.23
C ASN A 29 3.85 5.24 7.76
N ALA A 30 3.55 6.42 8.31
CA ALA A 30 3.23 6.60 9.72
C ALA A 30 1.85 6.05 10.11
N ALA A 31 0.87 6.09 9.19
CA ALA A 31 -0.48 5.63 9.44
C ALA A 31 -0.64 4.10 9.30
N VAL A 32 0.22 3.44 8.52
CA VAL A 32 0.12 1.99 8.31
C VAL A 32 0.21 1.23 9.63
N GLY A 33 -0.84 0.43 9.88
CA GLY A 33 -0.98 -0.39 11.08
C GLY A 33 -1.44 0.37 12.33
N GLY A 34 -1.66 1.69 12.24
CA GLY A 34 -2.10 2.50 13.38
C GLY A 34 -1.21 2.32 14.60
N ASN A 35 -1.78 1.79 15.69
CA ASN A 35 -1.08 1.54 16.94
C ASN A 35 -0.39 0.16 17.02
N MET A 36 -0.47 -0.66 15.97
CA MET A 36 0.15 -1.99 15.95
C MET A 36 1.68 -1.88 15.89
N THR A 37 2.36 -2.82 16.55
CA THR A 37 3.82 -2.90 16.46
C THR A 37 4.23 -3.35 15.07
N ARG A 38 5.14 -2.60 14.44
CA ARG A 38 5.69 -2.90 13.11
C ARG A 38 6.95 -3.75 13.23
N ARG A 39 7.06 -4.81 12.44
CA ARG A 39 8.23 -5.70 12.31
C ARG A 39 8.61 -5.85 10.85
N LYS A 40 9.91 -6.04 10.57
CA LYS A 40 10.44 -6.27 9.21
C LYS A 40 9.96 -5.20 8.19
N PHE A 41 9.85 -3.96 8.66
CA PHE A 41 9.31 -2.86 7.88
C PHE A 41 10.35 -2.36 6.88
N SER A 42 10.00 -2.34 5.60
CA SER A 42 10.87 -1.93 4.50
C SER A 42 10.16 -0.94 3.59
N VAL A 43 10.79 0.19 3.31
CA VAL A 43 10.33 1.17 2.30
C VAL A 43 11.32 1.16 1.14
N THR A 44 10.83 1.18 -0.09
CA THR A 44 11.67 1.24 -1.28
C THR A 44 11.03 2.16 -2.31
N GLY A 45 11.81 3.13 -2.80
CA GLY A 45 11.39 3.98 -3.91
C GLY A 45 11.14 3.13 -5.16
N SER A 46 10.05 3.39 -5.86
CA SER A 46 9.66 2.63 -7.04
C SER A 46 9.08 3.58 -8.09
N PRO A 47 9.94 4.29 -8.85
CA PRO A 47 9.51 5.24 -9.88
C PRO A 47 8.53 4.59 -10.85
N PHE A 48 7.49 5.33 -11.25
CA PHE A 48 6.38 4.75 -12.00
C PHE A 48 5.80 5.76 -12.99
N CYS A 49 6.00 5.53 -14.28
CA CYS A 49 5.40 6.34 -15.36
C CYS A 49 5.60 7.87 -15.19
N GLY A 50 6.75 8.30 -14.64
CA GLY A 50 7.04 9.72 -14.36
C GLY A 50 6.41 10.26 -13.06
N TYR A 51 5.62 9.46 -12.35
CA TYR A 51 5.10 9.76 -11.02
C TYR A 51 6.04 9.29 -9.91
N SER A 52 6.03 10.03 -8.80
CA SER A 52 6.67 9.59 -7.58
C SER A 52 5.88 8.42 -6.99
N SER A 53 6.58 7.36 -6.62
CA SER A 53 5.94 6.20 -6.00
C SER A 53 6.94 5.42 -5.14
N GLN A 54 6.40 4.71 -4.16
CA GLN A 54 7.13 3.82 -3.26
C GLN A 54 6.35 2.52 -3.07
N GLN A 55 7.09 1.48 -2.72
CA GLN A 55 6.53 0.27 -2.14
C GLN A 55 6.92 0.21 -0.66
N LEU A 56 5.98 -0.27 0.14
CA LEU A 56 6.17 -0.49 1.56
C LEU A 56 5.76 -1.93 1.88
N SER A 57 6.48 -2.63 2.75
CA SER A 57 6.01 -3.93 3.24
C SER A 57 6.52 -4.24 4.63
N GLY A 58 5.90 -5.21 5.29
CA GLY A 58 6.35 -5.72 6.57
C GLY A 58 5.33 -6.62 7.22
N THR A 59 5.47 -6.77 8.53
CA THR A 59 4.54 -7.52 9.37
C THR A 59 4.07 -6.63 10.52
N LEU A 60 2.75 -6.53 10.71
CA LEU A 60 2.12 -5.89 11.86
C LEU A 60 1.83 -6.94 12.92
N GLN A 61 2.03 -6.60 14.19
CA GLN A 61 1.61 -7.45 15.30
C GLN A 61 0.21 -7.05 15.76
N GLY A 62 -0.80 -7.81 15.33
CA GLY A 62 -2.17 -7.68 15.80
C GLY A 62 -2.47 -8.57 17.02
N PRO A 63 -3.67 -8.42 17.61
CA PRO A 63 -4.11 -9.24 18.76
C PRO A 63 -4.15 -10.75 18.45
N SER A 64 -4.50 -11.10 17.22
CA SER A 64 -4.66 -12.49 16.76
C SER A 64 -3.40 -13.08 16.12
N GLY A 65 -2.28 -12.34 16.12
CA GLY A 65 -1.01 -12.75 15.52
C GLY A 65 -0.44 -11.74 14.52
N GLY A 66 0.55 -12.21 13.75
CA GLY A 66 1.18 -11.41 12.70
C GLY A 66 0.26 -11.20 11.50
N ILE A 67 0.32 -10.01 10.92
CA ILE A 67 -0.36 -9.62 9.67
C ILE A 67 0.73 -9.15 8.71
N ASP A 68 1.02 -9.92 7.68
CA ASP A 68 1.93 -9.49 6.61
C ASP A 68 1.19 -8.52 5.70
N PHE A 69 1.85 -7.43 5.33
CA PHE A 69 1.26 -6.42 4.45
C PHE A 69 2.26 -5.93 3.39
N ALA A 70 1.72 -5.41 2.30
CA ALA A 70 2.47 -4.74 1.25
C ALA A 70 1.63 -3.64 0.59
N ASP A 71 2.22 -2.46 0.47
CA ASP A 71 1.58 -1.30 -0.13
C ASP A 71 2.33 -0.85 -1.38
N ARG A 72 1.57 -0.40 -2.36
CA ARG A 72 2.02 0.47 -3.44
C ARG A 72 1.38 1.83 -3.25
N VAL A 73 2.21 2.86 -3.12
CA VAL A 73 1.75 4.24 -2.94
C VAL A 73 2.29 5.07 -4.09
N THR A 74 1.41 5.78 -4.79
CA THR A 74 1.75 6.60 -5.95
C THR A 74 1.12 7.96 -5.80
N HIS A 75 1.93 9.00 -5.95
CA HIS A 75 1.46 10.38 -6.01
C HIS A 75 1.29 10.77 -7.48
N ILE A 76 0.03 10.96 -7.88
CA ILE A 76 -0.37 11.24 -9.26
C ILE A 76 -0.80 12.69 -9.35
N TRP A 77 -0.04 13.49 -10.07
CA TRP A 77 -0.42 14.86 -10.41
C TRP A 77 -1.16 14.89 -11.75
N THR A 78 -2.18 15.73 -11.81
CA THR A 78 -2.90 16.12 -13.03
C THR A 78 -2.68 17.62 -13.25
N ASN A 79 -3.26 18.19 -14.32
CA ASN A 79 -3.14 19.63 -14.58
C ASN A 79 -3.82 20.52 -13.52
N THR A 80 -4.77 19.97 -12.73
CA THR A 80 -5.59 20.77 -11.81
C THR A 80 -5.61 20.25 -10.37
N LYS A 81 -5.36 18.95 -10.17
CA LYS A 81 -5.40 18.29 -8.85
C LYS A 81 -4.34 17.23 -8.71
N GLN A 82 -4.03 16.88 -7.47
CA GLN A 82 -3.11 15.80 -7.14
C GLN A 82 -3.87 14.73 -6.33
N TYR A 83 -3.46 13.48 -6.51
CA TYR A 83 -4.07 12.33 -5.87
C TYR A 83 -3.00 11.44 -5.26
N LEU A 84 -3.29 10.91 -4.08
CA LEU A 84 -2.57 9.79 -3.51
C LEU A 84 -3.35 8.53 -3.80
N VAL A 85 -2.77 7.65 -4.60
CA VAL A 85 -3.27 6.30 -4.85
C VAL A 85 -2.52 5.35 -3.94
N THR A 86 -3.25 4.59 -3.13
CA THR A 86 -2.70 3.54 -2.28
C THR A 86 -3.35 2.21 -2.65
N ILE A 87 -2.53 1.20 -2.87
CA ILE A 87 -2.95 -0.20 -2.98
C ILE A 87 -2.36 -0.87 -1.75
N HIS A 88 -3.22 -1.33 -0.84
CA HIS A 88 -2.85 -2.00 0.40
C HIS A 88 -3.24 -3.47 0.30
N LEU A 89 -2.27 -4.37 0.44
CA LEU A 89 -2.48 -5.81 0.54
C LEU A 89 -2.14 -6.25 1.95
N GLU A 90 -3.00 -7.04 2.57
CA GLU A 90 -2.71 -7.67 3.87
C GLU A 90 -3.16 -9.11 3.91
N ALA A 91 -2.47 -9.91 4.72
CA ALA A 91 -2.91 -11.23 5.14
C ALA A 91 -2.36 -11.63 6.50
N ARG A 92 -2.95 -12.66 7.12
CA ARG A 92 -2.32 -13.30 8.27
C ARG A 92 -0.93 -13.80 7.86
N SER A 93 0.05 -13.62 8.73
CA SER A 93 1.42 -14.01 8.40
C SER A 93 1.51 -15.48 8.03
N GLY A 94 2.19 -15.76 6.92
CA GLY A 94 2.30 -17.11 6.36
C GLY A 94 1.10 -17.59 5.53
N ALA A 95 0.12 -16.72 5.26
CA ALA A 95 -1.01 -17.07 4.39
C ALA A 95 -0.52 -17.54 3.00
N PRO A 96 -1.02 -18.69 2.49
CA PRO A 96 -0.70 -19.14 1.15
C PRO A 96 -1.04 -18.09 0.09
N GLY A 97 -0.16 -17.90 -0.89
CA GLY A 97 -0.38 -16.99 -2.00
C GLY A 97 -0.07 -15.51 -1.71
N PHE A 98 0.22 -15.11 -0.46
CA PHE A 98 0.53 -13.71 -0.14
C PHE A 98 1.69 -13.15 -0.98
N ASN A 99 2.78 -13.91 -1.16
CA ASN A 99 3.92 -13.44 -1.96
C ASN A 99 3.59 -13.24 -3.45
N ALA A 100 2.78 -14.13 -4.03
CA ALA A 100 2.34 -14.01 -5.41
C ALA A 100 1.38 -12.81 -5.58
N ALA A 101 0.47 -12.63 -4.62
CA ALA A 101 -0.43 -11.50 -4.56
C ALA A 101 0.33 -10.18 -4.38
N LYS A 102 1.30 -10.12 -3.45
CA LYS A 102 2.18 -8.96 -3.24
C LYS A 102 2.82 -8.54 -4.55
N SER A 103 3.49 -9.46 -5.25
CA SER A 103 4.12 -9.16 -6.54
C SER A 103 3.14 -8.66 -7.60
N THR A 104 1.88 -9.10 -7.56
CA THR A 104 0.86 -8.72 -8.56
C THR A 104 0.19 -7.40 -8.24
N TRP A 105 -0.12 -7.14 -6.97
CA TRP A 105 -0.85 -5.97 -6.53
C TRP A 105 0.03 -4.74 -6.37
N THR A 106 1.33 -4.90 -6.09
CA THR A 106 2.24 -3.76 -5.94
C THR A 106 3.03 -3.42 -7.22
N ARG A 107 2.76 -4.09 -8.34
CA ARG A 107 3.37 -3.80 -9.64
C ARG A 107 2.86 -2.50 -10.25
N ASP A 108 3.45 -2.11 -11.37
CA ASP A 108 3.00 -0.98 -12.17
C ASP A 108 1.56 -1.18 -12.69
N PHE A 109 0.79 -0.11 -12.72
CA PHE A 109 -0.61 -0.09 -13.17
C PHE A 109 -0.83 0.94 -14.28
N ALA A 110 -2.02 1.01 -14.87
CA ALA A 110 -2.34 2.05 -15.84
C ALA A 110 -2.97 3.25 -15.13
N VAL A 111 -2.54 4.46 -15.50
CA VAL A 111 -3.19 5.71 -15.10
C VAL A 111 -3.82 6.31 -16.34
N VAL A 112 -5.14 6.42 -16.35
CA VAL A 112 -5.91 7.06 -17.44
C VAL A 112 -6.63 8.25 -16.86
N ILE A 113 -6.30 9.44 -17.37
CA ILE A 113 -7.00 10.69 -17.05
C ILE A 113 -8.00 10.92 -18.20
N PRO A 114 -9.32 10.91 -17.94
CA PRO A 114 -10.34 11.14 -18.96
C PRO A 114 -10.26 12.53 -19.60
#